data_AF-A0A0D2JES8-F1
#
_entry.id   AF-A0A0D2JES8-F1
#
_cell.length_a   1.000
_cell.length_b   1.000
_cell.length_c   1.000
_cell.angle_alpha   90.00
_cell.angle_beta   90.00
_cell.angle_gamma   90.00
#
_symmetry.space_group_name_H-M   'P 1'
#
loop_
_entity.id
_entity.type
_entity.pdbx_description
1 polymer ?
#
loop_
_entity_poly.entity_id
_entity_poly.type
_entity_poly.pdbx_seq_one_letter_code
_entity_poly.pdbx_strand_id
1 'polypeptide(L)'
;MTFIFPSFNLKAPHEGAIAIYSRPNPHGRTDGYFCTKCGARLLHRPVSHDGTPANVVSVKSGCLDGVTKEMLRGAVHIWTKSAVVDVPEGAEQYEEEPPRGSFQESEPRMEP
;
A
#
# COMPACT_ATOMS: atom_id res chain seq x y z
N MET A 1 -6.81 2.44 4.32
CA MET A 1 -5.93 3.57 3.97
C MET A 1 -4.47 3.15 3.95
N THR A 2 -3.75 3.54 2.91
CA THR A 2 -2.32 3.27 2.70
C THR A 2 -1.69 4.46 2.00
N PHE A 3 -0.40 4.69 2.21
CA PHE A 3 0.40 5.63 1.42
C PHE A 3 1.38 4.82 0.56
N ILE A 4 1.72 5.36 -0.62
CA ILE A 4 2.65 4.72 -1.55
C ILE A 4 4.01 5.39 -1.43
N PHE A 5 5.06 4.58 -1.26
CA PHE A 5 6.43 5.04 -1.16
C PHE A 5 7.32 4.28 -2.16
N PRO A 6 8.43 4.87 -2.63
CA PRO A 6 9.51 4.10 -3.25
C PRO A 6 9.89 2.92 -2.36
N SER A 7 10.29 1.80 -2.95
CA SER A 7 10.60 0.58 -2.21
C SER A 7 11.76 0.81 -1.23
N PHE A 8 11.58 0.34 0.00
CA PHE A 8 12.59 0.42 1.06
C PHE A 8 12.50 -0.80 1.97
N ASN A 9 13.59 -1.12 2.67
CA ASN A 9 13.62 -2.20 3.65
C ASN A 9 13.31 -1.67 5.05
N LEU A 10 12.42 -2.35 5.76
CA LEU A 10 12.15 -2.05 7.16
C LEU A 10 13.27 -2.58 8.05
N LYS A 11 13.87 -1.71 8.86
CA LYS A 11 14.76 -2.12 9.93
C LYS A 11 13.93 -2.52 11.15
N ALA A 12 13.97 -3.79 11.51
CA ALA A 12 13.30 -4.27 12.72
C ALA A 12 13.98 -3.66 13.96
N PRO A 13 13.21 -3.22 14.98
CA PRO A 13 13.78 -2.68 16.22
C PRO A 13 14.50 -3.75 17.05
N HIS A 14 14.11 -5.01 16.92
CA HIS A 14 14.77 -6.19 17.48
C HIS A 14 14.40 -7.42 16.63
N GLU A 15 15.12 -8.51 16.82
CA GLU A 15 14.84 -9.78 16.15
C GLU A 15 13.41 -10.27 16.47
N GLY A 16 12.69 -10.74 15.45
CA GLY A 16 11.31 -11.22 15.60
C GLY A 16 10.25 -10.14 15.79
N ALA A 17 10.59 -8.84 15.77
CA ALA A 17 9.61 -7.76 15.88
C ALA A 17 8.66 -7.66 14.67
N ILE A 18 9.09 -8.18 13.51
CA ILE A 18 8.36 -8.13 12.25
C ILE A 18 8.28 -9.55 11.68
N ALA A 19 7.06 -9.99 11.37
CA ALA A 19 6.79 -11.22 10.63
C ALA A 19 6.32 -10.89 9.21
N ILE A 20 6.62 -11.79 8.28
CA ILE A 20 6.20 -11.69 6.88
C ILE A 20 5.18 -12.79 6.59
N TYR A 21 4.04 -12.41 6.02
CA TYR A 21 3.04 -13.34 5.51
C TYR A 21 2.78 -13.05 4.03
N SER A 22 3.05 -14.04 3.18
CA SER A 22 2.96 -13.91 1.73
C SER A 22 1.68 -14.54 1.19
N ARG A 23 1.01 -13.87 0.25
CA ARG A 23 -0.18 -14.37 -0.43
C ARG A 23 -0.02 -14.35 -1.94
N PRO A 24 -0.38 -15.42 -2.66
CA PRO A 24 -0.38 -15.39 -4.11
C PRO A 24 -1.42 -14.38 -4.62
N ASN A 25 -1.12 -13.76 -5.76
CA ASN A 25 -2.02 -12.89 -6.49
C ASN A 25 -1.81 -13.11 -8.01
N PRO A 26 -2.67 -12.57 -8.90
CA PRO A 26 -2.53 -12.76 -10.35
C PRO A 26 -1.17 -12.38 -10.95
N HIS A 27 -0.44 -11.47 -10.30
CA HIS A 27 0.84 -10.92 -10.75
C HIS A 27 2.07 -11.55 -10.06
N GLY A 28 1.88 -12.52 -9.16
CA GLY A 28 2.94 -13.16 -8.39
C GLY A 28 2.48 -13.38 -6.95
N ARG A 29 3.00 -12.58 -6.03
CA ARG A 29 2.57 -12.58 -4.63
C ARG A 29 2.64 -11.19 -4.00
N THR A 30 1.99 -11.04 -2.85
CA THR A 30 2.12 -9.88 -1.99
C THR A 30 2.72 -10.31 -0.66
N ASP A 31 3.89 -9.77 -0.33
CA ASP A 31 4.53 -9.95 0.96
C ASP A 31 3.99 -8.89 1.92
N GLY A 32 3.26 -9.32 2.95
CA GLY A 32 2.74 -8.45 4.00
C GLY A 32 3.63 -8.48 5.23
N TYR A 33 4.07 -7.31 5.68
CA TYR A 33 4.91 -7.13 6.86
C TYR A 33 4.05 -6.73 8.05
N PHE A 34 4.14 -7.45 9.15
CA PHE A 34 3.28 -7.29 10.32
C PHE A 34 4.09 -7.17 11.61
N CYS A 35 3.65 -6.29 12.51
CA CYS A 35 4.19 -6.23 13.87
C CYS A 35 3.76 -7.47 14.65
N THR A 36 4.71 -8.23 15.19
CA THR A 36 4.42 -9.46 15.96
C THR A 36 3.81 -9.19 17.33
N LYS A 37 3.96 -7.97 17.87
CA LYS A 37 3.39 -7.58 19.16
C LYS A 37 1.90 -7.24 19.10
N CYS A 38 1.46 -6.49 18.08
CA CYS A 38 0.09 -6.00 17.98
C CYS A 38 -0.68 -6.50 16.76
N GLY A 39 -0.04 -7.25 15.85
CA GLY A 39 -0.65 -7.75 14.62
C GLY A 39 -0.90 -6.69 13.54
N ALA A 40 -0.54 -5.43 13.79
CA ALA A 40 -0.74 -4.37 12.82
C ALA A 40 0.09 -4.61 11.55
N ARG A 41 -0.57 -4.46 10.39
CA ARG A 41 0.12 -4.40 9.10
C ARG A 41 0.97 -3.14 9.01
N LEU A 42 2.25 -3.28 8.72
CA LEU A 42 3.19 -2.19 8.48
C LEU A 42 3.18 -1.79 7.00
N LEU A 43 3.45 -2.74 6.10
CA LEU A 43 3.40 -2.49 4.66
C LEU A 43 3.04 -3.75 3.86
N HIS A 44 2.61 -3.55 2.61
CA HIS A 44 2.57 -4.58 1.58
C HIS A 44 3.66 -4.30 0.53
N ARG A 45 4.35 -5.36 0.11
CA ARG A 45 5.32 -5.37 -0.98
C ARG A 45 4.88 -6.38 -2.04
N PRO A 46 4.44 -5.92 -3.22
CA PRO A 46 4.23 -6.81 -4.36
C PRO A 46 5.56 -7.41 -4.81
N VAL A 47 5.52 -8.67 -5.21
CA VAL A 47 6.64 -9.39 -5.80
C VAL A 47 6.12 -10.13 -7.02
N SER A 48 6.73 -9.90 -8.18
CA SER A 48 6.32 -10.54 -9.44
C SER A 48 6.64 -12.03 -9.47
N HIS A 49 6.10 -12.74 -10.47
CA HIS A 49 6.30 -14.19 -10.65
C HIS A 49 7.76 -14.62 -10.74
N ASP A 50 8.64 -13.75 -11.26
CA ASP A 50 10.09 -13.96 -11.35
C ASP A 50 10.84 -13.70 -10.02
N GLY A 51 10.13 -13.28 -8.97
CA GLY A 51 10.70 -12.97 -7.66
C GLY A 51 11.16 -11.52 -7.49
N THR A 52 10.98 -10.66 -8.49
CA THR A 52 11.40 -9.25 -8.42
C THR A 52 10.43 -8.42 -7.57
N PRO A 53 10.91 -7.74 -6.50
CA PRO A 53 10.07 -6.83 -5.72
C PRO A 53 9.67 -5.59 -6.53
N ALA A 54 8.45 -5.09 -6.32
CA ALA A 54 8.03 -3.84 -6.93
C ALA A 54 8.87 -2.64 -6.45
N ASN A 55 8.97 -1.64 -7.33
CA ASN A 55 9.69 -0.38 -7.06
C ASN A 55 8.99 0.53 -6.05
N VAL A 56 7.76 0.18 -5.65
CA VAL A 56 7.00 0.88 -4.62
C VAL A 56 6.37 -0.07 -3.62
N VAL A 57 6.06 0.45 -2.44
CA VAL A 57 5.43 -0.28 -1.34
C VAL A 57 4.24 0.49 -0.79
N SER A 58 3.25 -0.24 -0.29
CA SER A 58 2.04 0.33 0.31
C SER A 58 2.17 0.30 1.84
N VAL A 59 2.40 1.46 2.46
CA VAL A 59 2.59 1.60 3.92
C VAL A 59 1.27 1.94 4.61
N LYS A 60 0.95 1.26 5.70
CA LYS A 60 -0.23 1.56 6.53
C LYS A 60 -0.13 2.96 7.12
N SER A 61 -1.11 3.81 6.81
CA SER A 61 -1.11 5.22 7.22
C SER A 61 -1.01 5.43 8.74
N GLY A 62 -1.67 4.58 9.53
CA GLY A 62 -1.64 4.67 10.99
C GLY A 62 -0.27 4.39 11.64
N CYS A 63 0.73 4.02 10.85
CA CYS A 63 2.11 3.83 11.31
C CYS A 63 3.01 5.05 11.00
N LEU A 64 2.45 6.15 10.49
CA LEU A 64 3.19 7.33 10.07
C LEU A 64 2.83 8.53 10.96
N ASP A 65 3.83 9.12 11.61
CA ASP A 65 3.63 10.29 12.50
C ASP A 65 3.41 11.61 11.74
N GLY A 66 3.77 11.66 10.46
CA GLY A 66 3.70 12.88 9.62
C GLY A 66 2.44 13.05 8.78
N VAL A 67 1.42 12.19 8.95
CA VAL A 67 0.20 12.26 8.14
C VAL A 67 -0.74 13.33 8.70
N THR A 68 -1.02 14.37 7.91
CA THR A 68 -1.95 15.44 8.29
C THR A 68 -3.36 15.22 7.74
N LYS A 69 -4.35 15.93 8.29
CA LYS A 69 -5.73 15.89 7.78
C LYS A 69 -5.81 16.40 6.34
N GLU A 70 -5.02 17.41 6.02
CA GLU A 70 -4.95 18.05 4.71
C GLU A 70 -4.47 17.05 3.66
N MET A 71 -3.44 16.24 3.96
CA MET A 71 -2.98 15.15 3.08
C MET A 71 -4.09 14.12 2.82
N LEU A 72 -4.91 13.82 3.83
CA LEU A 72 -5.99 12.85 3.72
C LEU A 72 -7.20 13.34 2.92
N ARG A 73 -7.40 14.67 2.77
CA ARG A 73 -8.49 15.22 1.96
C ARG A 73 -8.32 14.93 0.47
N GLY A 74 -7.08 14.78 0.00
CA GLY A 74 -6.76 14.41 -1.37
C GLY A 74 -6.61 12.90 -1.59
N ALA A 75 -7.06 12.07 -0.65
CA ALA A 75 -6.94 10.63 -0.78
C ALA A 75 -7.89 10.08 -1.85
N VAL A 76 -7.41 9.09 -2.61
CA VAL A 76 -8.22 8.34 -3.58
C VAL A 76 -8.90 7.17 -2.87
N HIS A 77 -10.21 7.04 -3.09
CA HIS A 77 -11.02 5.97 -2.53
C HIS A 77 -11.21 4.84 -3.54
N ILE A 78 -10.60 3.69 -3.30
CA ILE A 78 -10.72 2.51 -4.17
C ILE A 78 -11.63 1.46 -3.53
N TRP A 79 -12.16 0.55 -4.34
CA TRP A 79 -13.11 -0.49 -3.92
C TRP A 79 -14.43 0.05 -3.33
N THR A 80 -14.91 1.20 -3.84
CA THR A 80 -16.07 1.88 -3.26
C THR A 80 -17.39 1.13 -3.41
N LYS A 81 -17.49 0.18 -4.35
CA LYS A 81 -18.68 -0.70 -4.48
C LYS A 81 -18.97 -1.52 -3.23
N SER A 82 -17.93 -1.77 -2.41
CA SER A 82 -18.00 -2.54 -1.17
C SER A 82 -17.77 -1.66 0.06
N ALA A 83 -17.87 -0.33 -0.08
CA ALA A 83 -17.68 0.59 1.02
C ALA A 83 -18.78 0.39 2.08
N VAL A 84 -18.37 0.23 3.34
CA VAL A 84 -19.27 0.11 4.50
C VAL A 84 -19.43 1.43 5.26
N VAL A 85 -18.84 2.50 4.72
CA VAL A 85 -18.90 3.87 5.22
C VAL A 85 -19.05 4.81 4.02
N ASP A 86 -19.63 5.98 4.25
CA ASP A 86 -19.82 6.97 3.19
C ASP A 86 -18.48 7.45 2.62
N VAL A 87 -18.41 7.52 1.29
CA VAL A 87 -17.29 8.13 0.57
C VAL A 87 -17.55 9.64 0.50
N PRO A 88 -16.57 10.50 0.83
CA PRO A 88 -16.77 11.95 0.80
C PRO A 88 -17.20 12.46 -0.58
N GLU A 89 -18.14 13.41 -0.59
CA GLU A 89 -18.61 14.05 -1.82
C GLU A 89 -17.44 14.75 -2.54
N GLY A 90 -17.33 14.54 -3.85
CA GLY A 90 -16.27 15.12 -4.68
C GLY A 90 -14.88 14.48 -4.53
N ALA A 91 -14.72 13.45 -3.68
CA ALA A 91 -13.47 12.69 -3.62
C ALA A 91 -13.25 11.86 -4.89
N GLU A 92 -12.00 11.77 -5.34
CA GLU A 92 -11.64 10.84 -6.41
C GLU A 92 -11.86 9.41 -5.94
N GLN A 93 -12.62 8.63 -6.71
CA GLN A 93 -13.01 7.29 -6.31
C GLN A 93 -13.16 6.30 -7.47
N TYR A 94 -12.96 5.03 -7.15
CA TYR A 94 -13.09 3.89 -8.06
C TYR A 94 -13.84 2.76 -7.37
N GLU A 95 -14.81 2.16 -8.08
CA GLU A 95 -15.60 1.04 -7.57
C GLU A 95 -14.75 -0.20 -7.29
N GLU A 96 -13.60 -0.34 -7.97
CA GLU A 96 -12.65 -1.44 -7.85
C GLU A 96 -11.19 -0.92 -7.90
N GLU A 97 -10.29 -1.66 -8.55
CA GLU A 97 -8.93 -1.23 -8.89
C GLU A 97 -8.97 -0.04 -9.88
N PRO A 98 -8.13 1.00 -9.70
CA PRO A 98 -8.07 2.11 -10.63
C PRO A 98 -7.56 1.68 -12.03
N PRO A 99 -7.95 2.38 -13.12
CA PRO A 99 -7.62 2.00 -14.51
C PRO A 99 -6.12 1.91 -14.85
N ARG A 100 -5.25 2.57 -14.08
CA ARG A 100 -3.79 2.49 -14.22
C ARG A 100 -3.17 1.31 -13.45
N GLY A 101 -3.99 0.33 -13.06
CA GLY A 101 -3.62 -0.70 -12.11
C GLY A 101 -3.43 -0.12 -10.71
N SER A 102 -3.18 -0.99 -9.73
CA SER A 102 -2.66 -0.57 -8.44
C SER A 102 -1.53 0.46 -8.66
N PHE A 103 -1.36 1.46 -7.78
CA PHE A 103 -0.32 2.50 -7.86
C PHE A 103 1.14 1.96 -7.80
N GLN A 104 1.36 0.72 -8.23
CA GLN A 104 2.53 -0.13 -8.19
C GLN A 104 3.37 -0.06 -9.48
N GLU A 105 2.79 0.37 -10.60
CA GLU A 105 3.52 0.65 -11.84
C GLU A 105 3.94 2.12 -11.88
N SER A 106 5.19 2.38 -11.50
CA SER A 106 5.85 3.62 -11.89
C SER A 106 6.19 3.50 -13.38
N GLU A 107 5.40 4.12 -14.26
CA GLU A 107 5.96 4.49 -15.56
C GLU A 107 7.17 5.41 -15.32
N PRO A 108 8.28 5.26 -16.06
CA PRO A 108 9.35 6.23 -16.02
C PRO A 108 8.77 7.60 -16.38
N ARG A 109 9.03 8.59 -15.53
CA ARG A 109 8.71 9.99 -15.80
C ARG A 109 9.33 10.37 -17.15
N MET A 110 8.53 10.42 -18.22
CA MET A 110 8.91 11.15 -19.41
C MET A 110 8.90 12.63 -19.02
N GLU A 111 10.08 13.15 -18.69
CA GLU A 111 10.29 14.59 -18.61
C GLU A 111 10.25 15.18 -20.05
N PRO A 112 9.68 16.39 -20.21
CA PRO A 112 9.66 17.06 -21.51
C PRO A 112 11.05 17.47 -22.00
#